data_AF-A0A7S3C6J5-F1
#
_entry.id   AF-A0A7S3C6J5-F1
#
_cell.length_a   1.000
_cell.length_b   1.000
_cell.length_c   1.000
_cell.angle_alpha   90.00
_cell.angle_beta   90.00
_cell.angle_gamma   90.00
#
_symmetry.space_group_name_H-M   'P 1'
#
loop_
_entity.id
_entity.type
_entity.pdbx_description
1 polymer ?
#
loop_
_entity_poly.entity_id
_entity_poly.type
_entity_poly.pdbx_seq_one_letter_code
_entity_poly.pdbx_strand_id
1 'polypeptide(L)'
;EFAHLLIIEALGGDQAWFDRFIGQHAALSYYLVITFMWLISPTLAYNFSELIETHAVVTYSEFAEANESILRDLPPPAVALDYYGERVGVGDAPITNLYQVFCLMRDDEKSHVESMKGCQDQDVRSRARIVEVGAIATALAIFAGSVATVGTVKMEIPVVQKFEQRVEQQLTEEAGEVKKEIGVEIGEVRKEIGVEI
;
A
#
# COMPACT_ATOMS: atom_id res chain seq x y z
N GLU A 1 8.88 -11.15 2.95
CA GLU A 1 7.44 -11.39 2.69
C GLU A 1 7.12 -12.72 2.04
N PHE A 2 6.95 -12.86 0.71
CA PHE A 2 6.40 -14.11 0.14
C PHE A 2 7.26 -15.35 0.39
N ALA A 3 8.60 -15.22 0.33
CA ALA A 3 9.49 -16.32 0.68
C ALA A 3 9.36 -16.76 2.14
N HIS A 4 9.13 -15.81 3.06
CA HIS A 4 8.91 -16.10 4.47
C HIS A 4 7.64 -16.90 4.68
N LEU A 5 6.56 -16.56 3.96
CA LEU A 5 5.33 -17.35 3.96
C LEU A 5 5.62 -18.81 3.58
N LEU A 6 6.29 -19.04 2.45
CA LEU A 6 6.62 -20.39 1.99
C LEU A 6 7.51 -21.16 2.98
N ILE A 7 8.43 -20.47 3.66
CA ILE A 7 9.26 -21.07 4.73
C ILE A 7 8.37 -21.53 5.89
N ILE A 8 7.45 -20.69 6.36
CA ILE A 8 6.55 -21.05 7.46
C ILE A 8 5.57 -22.16 7.06
N GLU A 9 5.07 -22.16 5.82
CA GLU A 9 4.25 -23.25 5.28
C GLU A 9 5.04 -24.57 5.21
N ALA A 10 6.31 -24.53 4.78
CA ALA A 10 7.18 -25.71 4.80
C ALA A 10 7.44 -26.26 6.21
N LEU A 11 7.31 -25.42 7.24
CA LEU A 11 7.36 -25.81 8.66
C LEU A 11 5.99 -26.25 9.21
N GLY A 12 4.93 -26.21 8.40
CA GLY A 12 3.60 -26.67 8.73
C GLY A 12 2.62 -25.59 9.21
N GLY A 13 2.93 -24.31 9.00
CA GLY A 13 2.06 -23.18 9.40
C GLY A 13 0.70 -23.12 8.70
N ASP A 14 0.48 -23.90 7.64
CA ASP A 14 -0.77 -23.97 6.87
C ASP A 14 -1.57 -25.28 7.09
N GLN A 15 -1.08 -26.17 7.95
CA GLN A 15 -1.69 -27.51 8.11
C GLN A 15 -3.13 -27.42 8.63
N ALA A 16 -3.40 -26.49 9.55
CA ALA A 16 -4.77 -26.28 10.02
C ALA A 16 -5.58 -25.49 8.97
N TRP A 17 -6.81 -25.93 8.72
CA TRP A 17 -7.75 -25.18 7.87
C TRP A 17 -7.98 -23.75 8.41
N PHE A 18 -8.02 -23.59 9.74
CA PHE A 18 -8.29 -22.29 10.36
C PHE A 18 -7.16 -21.28 10.08
N ASP A 19 -5.91 -21.72 10.13
CA ASP A 19 -4.75 -20.88 9.82
C ASP A 19 -4.80 -20.39 8.38
N ARG A 20 -5.14 -21.29 7.44
CA ARG A 20 -5.35 -20.93 6.02
C ARG A 20 -6.50 -19.94 5.84
N PHE A 21 -7.62 -20.18 6.53
CA PHE A 21 -8.78 -19.30 6.46
C PHE A 21 -8.43 -17.89 6.94
N ILE A 22 -7.83 -17.76 8.13
CA ILE A 22 -7.43 -16.47 8.69
C ILE A 22 -6.36 -15.81 7.83
N GLY A 23 -5.34 -16.54 7.41
CA GLY A 23 -4.26 -16.00 6.57
C GLY A 23 -4.76 -15.36 5.28
N GLN A 24 -5.65 -16.06 4.54
CA GLN A 24 -6.20 -15.54 3.28
C GLN A 24 -7.05 -14.28 3.48
N HIS A 25 -7.92 -14.27 4.50
CA HIS A 25 -8.81 -13.13 4.74
C HIS A 25 -8.06 -11.94 5.36
N ALA A 26 -7.06 -12.21 6.19
CA ALA A 26 -6.16 -11.19 6.73
C ALA A 26 -5.36 -10.53 5.61
N ALA A 27 -4.80 -11.30 4.67
CA ALA A 27 -4.07 -10.76 3.52
C ALA A 27 -4.94 -9.85 2.64
N LEU A 28 -6.17 -10.28 2.32
CA LEU A 28 -7.12 -9.45 1.57
C LEU A 28 -7.49 -8.16 2.33
N SER A 29 -7.77 -8.28 3.63
CA SER A 29 -8.13 -7.14 4.47
C SER A 29 -6.96 -6.14 4.57
N TYR A 30 -5.75 -6.64 4.77
CA TYR A 30 -4.52 -5.85 4.81
C TYR A 30 -4.31 -5.09 3.49
N TYR A 31 -4.43 -5.79 2.35
CA TYR A 31 -4.31 -5.18 1.03
C TYR A 31 -5.29 -4.01 0.84
N LEU A 32 -6.56 -4.20 1.19
CA LEU A 32 -7.58 -3.15 1.07
C LEU A 32 -7.27 -1.97 1.98
N VAL A 33 -6.95 -2.21 3.26
CA VAL A 33 -6.65 -1.16 4.24
C VAL A 33 -5.43 -0.34 3.81
N ILE A 34 -4.33 -0.98 3.43
CA ILE A 34 -3.12 -0.29 2.97
C ILE A 34 -3.39 0.50 1.69
N THR A 35 -4.14 -0.06 0.74
CA THR A 35 -4.48 0.62 -0.51
C THR A 35 -5.25 1.90 -0.23
N PHE A 36 -6.31 1.84 0.58
CA PHE A 36 -7.08 3.04 0.95
C PHE A 36 -6.24 4.03 1.76
N MET A 37 -5.43 3.55 2.70
CA MET A 37 -4.54 4.39 3.50
C MET A 37 -3.53 5.11 2.61
N TRP A 38 -2.97 4.42 1.62
CA TRP A 38 -2.02 4.98 0.67
C TRP A 38 -2.67 6.03 -0.24
N LEU A 39 -3.90 5.78 -0.72
CA LEU A 39 -4.67 6.76 -1.50
C LEU A 39 -4.93 8.06 -0.73
N ILE A 40 -5.14 7.97 0.59
CA ILE A 40 -5.35 9.14 1.46
C ILE A 40 -4.02 9.80 1.83
N SER A 41 -3.04 9.00 2.23
CA SER A 41 -1.73 9.47 2.68
C SER A 41 -0.68 8.35 2.53
N PRO A 42 0.18 8.42 1.51
CA PRO A 42 1.27 7.48 1.33
C PRO A 42 2.19 7.40 2.56
N THR A 43 2.40 8.51 3.27
CA THR A 43 3.20 8.53 4.50
C THR A 43 2.56 7.74 5.62
N LEU A 44 1.25 7.83 5.76
CA LEU A 44 0.55 7.06 6.78
C LEU A 44 0.67 5.56 6.47
N ALA A 45 0.52 5.17 5.19
CA ALA A 45 0.69 3.80 4.75
C ALA A 45 2.11 3.29 5.01
N TYR A 46 3.15 4.03 4.61
CA TYR A 46 4.55 3.63 4.83
C TYR A 46 4.94 3.63 6.32
N ASN A 47 4.43 4.57 7.12
CA ASN A 47 4.66 4.54 8.57
C ASN A 47 3.98 3.34 9.24
N PHE A 48 2.77 3.00 8.81
CA PHE A 48 2.08 1.83 9.30
C PHE A 48 2.80 0.53 8.90
N SER A 49 3.29 0.43 7.67
CA SER A 49 4.15 -0.69 7.24
C SER A 49 5.45 -0.74 8.06
N GLU A 50 6.14 0.39 8.28
CA GLU A 50 7.35 0.45 9.13
C GLU A 50 7.11 -0.12 10.54
N LEU A 51 5.96 0.18 11.15
CA LEU A 51 5.57 -0.36 12.46
C LEU A 51 5.36 -1.87 12.43
N ILE A 52 4.76 -2.40 11.36
CA ILE A 52 4.58 -3.84 11.19
C ILE A 52 5.93 -4.53 11.06
N GLU A 53 6.82 -4.02 10.20
CA GLU A 53 8.15 -4.61 10.02
C GLU A 53 8.97 -4.53 11.31
N THR A 54 8.86 -3.42 12.06
CA THR A 54 9.52 -3.27 13.36
C THR A 54 9.03 -4.34 14.35
N HIS A 55 7.72 -4.60 14.36
CA HIS A 55 7.15 -5.65 15.19
C HIS A 55 7.60 -7.05 14.73
N ALA A 56 7.74 -7.28 13.43
CA ALA A 56 8.25 -8.54 12.87
C ALA A 56 9.72 -8.77 13.27
N VAL A 57 10.58 -7.75 13.20
CA VAL A 57 11.97 -7.81 13.71
C VAL A 57 12.00 -8.27 15.16
N VAL A 58 11.19 -7.66 16.03
CA VAL A 58 11.13 -8.03 17.45
C VAL A 58 10.65 -9.47 17.60
N THR A 59 9.55 -9.84 16.94
CA THR A 59 8.96 -11.17 17.03
C THR A 59 9.95 -12.27 16.61
N TYR A 60 10.64 -12.09 15.48
CA TYR A 60 11.64 -13.06 15.03
C TYR A 60 12.87 -13.10 15.93
N SER A 61 13.29 -11.96 16.48
CA SER A 61 14.41 -11.93 17.45
C SER A 61 14.06 -12.72 18.70
N GLU A 62 12.92 -12.43 19.32
CA GLU A 62 12.46 -13.11 20.52
C GLU A 62 12.27 -14.61 20.28
N PHE A 63 11.67 -15.00 19.16
CA PHE A 63 11.49 -16.40 18.82
C PHE A 63 12.82 -17.13 18.61
N ALA A 64 13.76 -16.53 17.86
CA ALA A 64 15.05 -17.14 17.60
C ALA A 64 15.87 -17.30 18.87
N GLU A 65 15.90 -16.28 19.74
CA GLU A 65 16.62 -16.30 21.01
C GLU A 65 16.01 -17.32 21.99
N ALA A 66 14.69 -17.34 22.13
CA ALA A 66 14.01 -18.24 23.06
C ALA A 66 14.14 -19.72 22.66
N ASN A 67 14.37 -20.02 21.37
CA ASN A 67 14.41 -21.38 20.83
C ASN A 67 15.78 -21.75 20.23
N GLU A 68 16.84 -20.99 20.52
CA GLU A 68 18.13 -21.11 19.84
C GLU A 68 18.67 -22.55 19.82
N SER A 69 18.66 -23.24 20.96
CA SER A 69 19.16 -24.61 21.06
C SER A 69 18.41 -25.58 20.14
N ILE A 70 17.07 -25.51 20.15
CA ILE A 70 16.20 -26.36 19.32
C ILE A 70 16.41 -26.05 17.84
N LEU A 71 16.45 -24.76 17.49
CA LEU A 71 16.56 -24.32 16.10
C LEU A 71 17.93 -24.64 15.48
N ARG A 72 19.00 -24.74 16.29
CA ARG A 72 20.32 -25.16 15.84
C ARG A 72 20.41 -26.64 15.49
N ASP A 73 19.57 -27.47 16.10
CA ASP A 73 19.51 -28.91 15.84
C ASP A 73 18.60 -29.27 14.65
N LEU A 74 17.77 -28.33 14.20
CA LEU A 74 16.85 -28.53 13.08
C LEU A 74 17.47 -28.13 11.75
N PRO A 75 17.30 -28.94 10.69
CA PRO A 75 17.80 -28.60 9.37
C PRO A 75 17.00 -27.43 8.77
N PRO A 76 17.61 -26.60 7.91
CA PRO A 76 16.90 -25.56 7.19
C PRO A 76 15.96 -26.20 6.14
N PRO A 77 14.75 -25.66 5.92
CA PRO A 77 13.86 -26.16 4.88
C PRO A 77 14.42 -25.84 3.50
N ALA A 78 14.15 -26.70 2.51
CA ALA A 78 14.68 -26.56 1.15
C ALA A 78 14.33 -25.21 0.50
N VAL A 79 13.12 -24.70 0.75
CA VAL A 79 12.68 -23.38 0.24
C VAL A 79 13.49 -22.21 0.81
N ALA A 80 13.97 -22.32 2.06
CA ALA A 80 14.87 -21.30 2.63
C ALA A 80 16.24 -21.34 1.97
N LEU A 81 16.74 -22.54 1.64
CA LEU A 81 18.02 -22.70 0.93
C LEU A 81 17.92 -22.20 -0.51
N ASP A 82 16.80 -22.39 -1.19
CA ASP A 82 16.57 -21.85 -2.53
C ASP A 82 16.56 -20.31 -2.51
N TYR A 83 15.86 -19.72 -1.53
CA TYR A 83 15.74 -18.27 -1.42
C TYR A 83 17.02 -17.57 -0.92
N TYR A 84 17.67 -18.10 0.12
CA TYR A 84 18.83 -17.47 0.74
C TYR A 84 20.18 -18.03 0.27
N GLY A 85 20.22 -19.22 -0.33
CA GLY A 85 21.46 -19.93 -0.64
C GLY A 85 22.37 -19.17 -1.61
N GLU A 86 21.82 -18.40 -2.54
CA GLU A 86 22.58 -17.53 -3.43
C GLU A 86 22.98 -16.19 -2.79
N ARG A 87 22.23 -15.74 -1.77
CA ARG A 87 22.49 -14.49 -1.04
C ARG A 87 23.63 -14.61 -0.04
N VAL A 88 23.85 -15.80 0.50
CA VAL A 88 25.03 -16.13 1.30
C VAL A 88 26.20 -16.26 0.31
N GLY A 89 26.93 -15.16 0.12
CA GLY A 89 27.91 -15.01 -0.95
C GLY A 89 29.03 -16.05 -0.91
N VAL A 90 29.81 -16.12 -1.99
CA VAL A 90 31.06 -16.90 -2.06
C VAL A 90 32.03 -16.37 -1.00
N GLY A 91 32.02 -16.98 0.19
CA GLY A 91 32.84 -16.57 1.34
C GLY A 91 32.10 -16.61 2.68
N ASP A 92 30.77 -16.55 2.69
CA ASP A 92 29.98 -16.73 3.91
C ASP A 92 29.74 -18.22 4.18
N ALA A 93 29.67 -18.57 5.48
CA ALA A 93 29.41 -19.95 5.88
C ALA A 93 28.02 -20.38 5.39
N PRO A 94 27.87 -21.62 4.87
CA PRO A 94 26.59 -22.09 4.35
C PRO A 94 25.51 -22.11 5.45
N ILE A 95 24.26 -21.98 5.03
CA ILE A 95 23.11 -22.14 5.94
C ILE A 95 23.00 -23.62 6.31
N THR A 96 23.12 -23.91 7.61
CA THR A 96 23.24 -25.27 8.15
C THR A 96 22.12 -25.65 9.10
N ASN A 97 21.38 -24.67 9.63
CA ASN A 97 20.33 -24.92 10.61
C ASN A 97 19.22 -23.87 10.52
N LEU A 98 18.08 -24.19 11.14
CA LEU A 98 16.89 -23.36 11.13
C LEU A 98 17.07 -22.05 11.91
N TYR A 99 17.95 -22.02 12.92
CA TYR A 99 18.28 -20.79 13.66
C TYR A 99 18.82 -19.70 12.74
N GLN A 100 19.72 -20.07 11.82
CA GLN A 100 20.24 -19.14 10.80
C GLN A 100 19.14 -18.61 9.88
N VAL A 101 18.17 -19.46 9.50
CA VAL A 101 17.02 -19.05 8.68
C VAL A 101 16.18 -17.99 9.38
N PHE A 102 15.83 -18.18 10.66
CA PHE A 102 15.10 -17.16 11.43
C PHE A 102 15.88 -15.86 11.62
N CYS A 103 17.21 -15.94 11.78
CA CYS A 103 18.06 -14.74 11.80
C CYS A 103 18.04 -13.99 10.48
N LEU A 104 18.09 -14.71 9.34
CA LEU A 104 18.00 -14.12 8.01
C LEU A 104 16.63 -13.48 7.76
N MET A 105 15.55 -14.14 8.18
CA MET A 105 14.19 -13.57 8.12
C MET A 105 14.11 -12.26 8.91
N ARG A 106 14.58 -12.25 10.16
CA ARG A 106 14.67 -11.03 10.98
C ARG A 106 15.47 -9.91 10.27
N ASP A 107 16.59 -10.26 9.64
CA ASP A 107 17.46 -9.27 9.00
C ASP A 107 16.86 -8.74 7.68
N ASP A 108 16.07 -9.54 6.96
CA ASP A 108 15.20 -9.02 5.88
C ASP A 108 14.22 -7.96 6.45
N GLU A 109 13.56 -8.24 7.58
CA GLU A 109 12.61 -7.27 8.17
C GLU A 109 13.28 -5.98 8.62
N LYS A 110 14.52 -6.05 9.10
CA LYS A 110 15.30 -4.83 9.39
C LYS A 110 15.53 -4.01 8.11
N SER A 111 15.85 -4.67 7.00
CA SER A 111 15.99 -4.00 5.71
C SER A 111 14.67 -3.39 5.24
N HIS A 112 13.55 -4.07 5.48
CA HIS A 112 12.21 -3.53 5.19
C HIS A 112 11.91 -2.29 6.05
N VAL A 113 12.19 -2.30 7.36
CA VAL A 113 12.07 -1.10 8.23
C VAL A 113 12.83 0.09 7.63
N GLU A 114 14.10 -0.11 7.27
CA GLU A 114 14.93 0.95 6.69
C GLU A 114 14.36 1.46 5.36
N SER A 115 13.89 0.56 4.51
CA SER A 115 13.26 0.90 3.23
C SER A 115 11.97 1.70 3.42
N MET A 116 11.07 1.25 4.31
CA MET A 116 9.82 1.95 4.61
C MET A 116 10.05 3.33 5.19
N LYS A 117 11.08 3.48 6.02
CA LYS A 117 11.53 4.79 6.53
C LYS A 117 12.04 5.69 5.40
N GLY A 118 12.81 5.14 4.46
CA GLY A 118 13.26 5.86 3.27
C GLY A 118 12.10 6.37 2.39
N CYS A 119 11.03 5.59 2.23
CA CYS A 119 9.83 5.98 1.49
C CYS A 119 9.05 7.17 2.12
N GLN A 120 9.33 7.50 3.39
CA GLN A 120 8.69 8.61 4.08
C GLN A 120 9.43 9.95 3.91
N ASP A 121 10.63 9.95 3.32
CA ASP A 121 11.41 11.16 3.06
C ASP A 121 10.62 12.16 2.20
N GLN A 122 10.62 13.43 2.62
CA GLN A 122 9.86 14.48 1.95
C GLN A 122 10.31 14.71 0.49
N ASP A 123 11.59 14.55 0.18
CA ASP A 123 12.09 14.72 -1.18
C ASP A 123 11.58 13.61 -2.10
N VAL A 124 11.68 12.36 -1.65
CA VAL A 124 11.15 11.18 -2.35
C VAL A 124 9.64 11.33 -2.60
N ARG A 125 8.90 11.79 -1.59
CA ARG A 125 7.46 12.03 -1.68
C ARG A 125 7.08 13.15 -2.63
N SER A 126 7.82 14.25 -2.64
CA SER A 126 7.52 15.39 -3.51
C SER A 126 7.59 15.00 -4.99
N ARG A 127 8.56 14.15 -5.33
CA ARG A 127 8.73 13.56 -6.67
C ARG A 127 7.62 12.57 -6.99
N ALA A 128 7.21 11.75 -6.03
CA ALA A 128 6.09 10.81 -6.19
C ALA A 128 4.75 11.51 -6.41
N ARG A 129 4.41 12.56 -5.64
CA ARG A 129 3.14 13.30 -5.79
C ARG A 129 2.97 13.94 -7.17
N ILE A 130 4.04 14.45 -7.78
CA ILE A 130 4.00 15.03 -9.12
C ILE A 130 3.60 13.96 -10.16
N VAL A 131 4.15 12.75 -10.01
CA VAL A 131 3.83 11.60 -10.87
C VAL A 131 2.42 11.08 -10.59
N GLU A 132 2.02 10.99 -9.32
CA GLU A 132 0.72 10.49 -8.88
C GLU A 132 -0.43 11.40 -9.31
N VAL A 133 -0.30 12.72 -9.17
CA VAL A 133 -1.32 13.67 -9.66
C VAL A 133 -1.46 13.55 -11.17
N GLY A 134 -0.35 13.40 -11.90
CA GLY A 134 -0.37 13.16 -13.35
C GLY A 134 -1.06 11.84 -13.71
N ALA A 135 -0.79 10.76 -12.98
CA ALA A 135 -1.39 9.44 -13.20
C ALA A 135 -2.88 9.41 -12.85
N ILE A 136 -3.29 10.01 -11.74
CA ILE A 136 -4.71 10.13 -11.32
C ILE A 136 -5.47 11.01 -12.30
N ALA A 137 -4.93 12.17 -12.70
CA ALA A 137 -5.56 13.01 -13.71
C ALA A 137 -5.72 12.28 -15.05
N THR A 138 -4.72 11.49 -15.45
CA THR A 138 -4.78 10.65 -16.65
C THR A 138 -5.82 9.54 -16.52
N ALA A 139 -5.87 8.84 -15.39
CA ALA A 139 -6.84 7.79 -15.13
C ALA A 139 -8.28 8.35 -15.07
N LEU A 140 -8.49 9.50 -14.43
CA LEU A 140 -9.76 10.22 -14.43
C LEU A 140 -10.15 10.70 -15.83
N ALA A 141 -9.20 11.17 -16.64
CA ALA A 141 -9.47 11.55 -18.03
C ALA A 141 -9.84 10.33 -18.90
N ILE A 142 -9.16 9.19 -18.72
CA ILE A 142 -9.51 7.93 -19.39
C ILE A 142 -10.88 7.45 -18.92
N PHE A 143 -11.16 7.50 -17.62
CA PHE A 143 -12.45 7.10 -17.06
C PHE A 143 -13.57 8.01 -17.54
N ALA A 144 -13.39 9.34 -17.51
CA ALA A 144 -14.35 10.30 -18.04
C ALA A 144 -14.57 10.11 -19.55
N GLY A 145 -13.51 9.86 -20.33
CA GLY A 145 -13.61 9.51 -21.75
C GLY A 145 -14.30 8.17 -22.01
N SER A 146 -14.12 7.20 -21.11
CA SER A 146 -14.81 5.90 -21.14
C SER A 146 -16.30 6.04 -20.79
N VAL A 147 -16.63 6.83 -19.76
CA VAL A 147 -18.02 7.16 -19.40
C VAL A 147 -18.71 7.94 -20.53
N ALA A 148 -17.99 8.87 -21.18
CA ALA A 148 -18.51 9.61 -22.33
C ALA A 148 -18.74 8.74 -23.58
N THR A 149 -18.05 7.59 -23.68
CA THR A 149 -18.27 6.61 -24.77
C THR A 149 -19.26 5.51 -24.40
N VAL A 150 -19.59 5.32 -23.11
CA VAL A 150 -20.74 4.51 -22.64
C VAL A 150 -22.03 5.34 -22.76
N GLY A 151 -22.30 5.82 -23.97
CA GLY A 151 -23.67 6.12 -24.38
C GLY A 151 -24.38 4.81 -24.75
N THR A 152 -25.56 4.58 -24.19
CA THR A 152 -26.56 3.54 -24.54
C THR A 152 -26.52 2.18 -23.83
N VAL A 153 -26.69 2.18 -22.51
CA VAL A 153 -27.59 1.18 -21.90
C VAL A 153 -28.59 1.93 -21.01
N LYS A 154 -29.79 2.18 -21.55
CA LYS A 154 -30.91 2.70 -20.76
C LYS A 154 -31.37 1.59 -19.81
N MET A 155 -30.82 1.56 -18.60
CA MET A 155 -31.48 0.88 -17.50
C MET A 155 -32.44 1.87 -16.86
N GLU A 156 -33.73 1.75 -17.19
CA GLU A 156 -34.81 2.53 -16.57
C GLU A 156 -35.08 2.01 -15.16
N ILE A 157 -34.14 2.22 -14.24
CA ILE A 157 -34.34 1.98 -12.81
C ILE A 157 -34.66 3.35 -12.17
N PRO A 158 -35.90 3.60 -11.71
CA PRO A 158 -36.35 4.91 -11.24
C PRO A 158 -35.52 5.51 -10.10
N VAL A 159 -34.89 4.65 -9.29
CA VAL A 159 -34.00 5.04 -8.18
C VAL A 159 -32.70 5.66 -8.71
N VAL A 160 -32.15 5.12 -9.80
CA VAL A 160 -30.89 5.59 -10.39
C VAL A 160 -31.10 6.95 -11.04
N GLN A 161 -32.18 7.14 -11.78
CA GLN A 161 -32.53 8.45 -12.39
C GLN A 161 -32.71 9.55 -11.33
N LYS A 162 -33.36 9.20 -10.21
CA LYS A 162 -33.57 10.15 -9.11
C LYS A 162 -32.27 10.50 -8.37
N PHE A 163 -31.32 9.56 -8.33
CA PHE A 163 -29.99 9.79 -7.77
C PHE A 163 -29.13 10.64 -8.72
N GLU A 164 -29.09 10.31 -10.01
CA GLU A 164 -28.40 11.08 -11.06
C GLU A 164 -28.87 12.54 -11.08
N GLN A 165 -30.18 12.78 -11.07
CA GLN A 165 -30.73 14.14 -11.03
C GLN A 165 -30.32 14.92 -9.77
N ARG A 166 -30.21 14.25 -8.62
CA ARG A 166 -29.79 14.89 -7.37
C ARG A 166 -28.30 15.24 -7.40
N VAL A 167 -27.48 14.35 -7.93
CA VAL A 167 -26.03 14.58 -8.08
C VAL A 167 -25.76 15.70 -9.09
N GLU A 168 -26.46 15.72 -10.23
CA GLU A 168 -26.34 16.80 -11.22
C GLU A 168 -26.75 18.16 -10.64
N GLN A 169 -27.82 18.20 -9.84
CA GLN A 169 -28.23 19.43 -9.16
C GLN A 169 -27.17 19.92 -8.18
N GLN A 170 -26.62 19.04 -7.34
CA GLN A 170 -25.58 19.40 -6.37
C GLN A 170 -24.31 19.91 -7.06
N LEU A 171 -23.86 19.22 -8.11
CA LEU A 171 -22.68 19.65 -8.87
C LEU A 171 -22.89 21.00 -9.57
N THR A 172 -24.10 21.27 -10.06
CA THR A 172 -24.42 22.55 -10.70
C THR A 172 -24.46 23.70 -9.69
N GLU A 173 -24.96 23.42 -8.48
CA GLU A 173 -25.02 24.38 -7.39
C GLU A 173 -23.61 24.73 -6.89
N GLU A 174 -22.78 23.72 -6.58
CA GLU A 174 -21.39 23.90 -6.17
C GLU A 174 -20.55 24.62 -7.24
N ALA A 175 -20.69 24.24 -8.52
CA ALA A 175 -19.99 24.92 -9.61
C ALA A 175 -20.45 26.38 -9.77
N GLY A 176 -21.72 26.68 -9.48
CA GLY A 176 -22.27 28.02 -9.46
C GLY A 176 -21.69 28.88 -8.34
N GLU A 177 -21.54 28.31 -7.15
CA GLU A 177 -20.93 28.97 -5.99
C GLU A 177 -19.46 29.30 -6.23
N VAL A 178 -18.68 28.32 -6.71
CA VAL A 178 -17.26 28.51 -7.05
C VAL A 178 -17.09 29.58 -8.12
N LYS A 179 -17.94 29.60 -9.16
CA LYS A 179 -17.89 30.63 -10.20
C LYS A 179 -18.20 32.03 -9.66
N LYS A 180 -19.07 32.12 -8.65
CA LYS A 180 -19.42 33.38 -7.99
C LYS A 180 -18.27 33.87 -7.11
N GLU A 181 -17.63 32.99 -6.35
CA GLU A 181 -16.44 33.32 -5.56
C GLU A 181 -15.29 33.82 -6.44
N ILE A 182 -14.97 33.09 -7.51
CA ILE A 182 -13.95 33.51 -8.49
C ILE A 182 -14.31 34.86 -9.13
N GLY A 183 -15.59 35.10 -9.45
CA GLY A 183 -16.04 36.36 -10.01
C GLY A 183 -15.89 37.56 -9.05
N VAL A 184 -16.09 37.33 -7.75
CA VAL A 184 -15.88 38.34 -6.70
C VAL A 184 -14.38 38.62 -6.54
N GLU A 185 -13.56 37.58 -6.45
CA GLU A 185 -12.11 37.70 -6.27
C GLU A 185 -11.45 38.42 -7.46
N ILE A 186 -11.87 38.10 -8.70
CA ILE A 186 -11.43 38.82 -9.91
C ILE A 186 -11.90 40.28 -9.89
N GLY A 187 -13.11 40.56 -9.38
CA GLY A 187 -13.64 41.91 -9.27
C GLY A 187 -12.90 42.79 -8.25
N GLU A 188 -12.49 42.21 -7.13
CA GLU A 188 -11.67 42.87 -6.11
C GLU A 188 -10.27 43.17 -6.65
N VAL A 189 -9.63 42.17 -7.27
CA VAL A 189 -8.34 42.34 -7.95
C VAL A 189 -8.43 43.42 -9.03
N ARG A 190 -9.49 43.45 -9.84
CA ARG A 190 -9.68 44.48 -10.87
C ARG A 190 -9.79 45.90 -10.30
N LYS A 191 -10.41 46.06 -9.13
CA LYS A 191 -10.48 47.35 -8.41
C LYS A 191 -9.12 47.80 -7.88
N GLU A 192 -8.29 46.86 -7.41
CA GLU A 192 -6.93 47.18 -6.95
C GLU A 192 -6.00 47.62 -8.09
N ILE A 193 -6.18 47.08 -9.30
CA ILE A 193 -5.32 47.38 -10.45
C ILE A 193 -5.84 48.59 -11.29
N GLY A 194 -7.00 49.17 -10.94
CA GLY A 194 -7.49 50.41 -11.54
C GLY A 194 -7.87 50.32 -13.04
N VAL A 195 -8.31 49.15 -13.52
CA VAL A 195 -8.70 48.95 -14.94
C VAL A 195 -10.22 49.02 -15.10
N GLU A 196 -10.75 50.23 -15.34
CA GLU A 196 -12.11 50.43 -15.85
C GLU A 196 -12.13 50.37 -17.40
N ILE A 197 -13.11 49.68 -17.98
CA ILE A 197 -13.55 49.90 -19.38
C ILE A 197 -14.94 50.50 -19.29
#